data_AF-D7R1G2-F1
#
_entry.id   AF-D7R1G2-F1
#
_cell.length_a   1.000
_cell.length_b   1.000
_cell.length_c   1.000
_cell.angle_alpha   90.00
_cell.angle_beta   90.00
_cell.angle_gamma   90.00
#
_symmetry.space_group_name_H-M   'P 1'
#
loop_
_entity.id
_entity.type
_entity.pdbx_description
1 polymer ?
#
loop_
_entity_poly.entity_id
_entity_poly.type
_entity_poly.pdbx_seq_one_letter_code
_entity_poly.pdbx_strand_id
1 'polypeptide(L)'
;KRNIAALNGSVEIDSAEGYGMKVSVRLPLTLAIMDGMSVGVSDEVYILPLSSVVESFQVNADDVSTVAQGSQLVKVRDEYMPVIALEKIFQVPRFDPNKSSNIMVVVEADGSRVALLVDELLGQHQVVVKNLESNYRKVPNVS
;
A
#
# COMPACT_ATOMS: atom_id res chain seq x y z
N LYS A 1 -15.63 -8.45 23.30
CA LYS A 1 -14.57 -7.44 23.57
C LYS A 1 -13.49 -7.37 22.47
N ARG A 2 -12.79 -8.47 22.13
CA ARG A 2 -11.61 -8.46 21.24
C ARG A 2 -11.86 -7.93 19.81
N ASN A 3 -12.95 -8.33 19.14
CA ASN A 3 -13.27 -7.87 17.79
C ASN A 3 -13.70 -6.40 17.72
N ILE A 4 -14.35 -5.90 18.77
CA ILE A 4 -14.84 -4.51 18.84
C ILE A 4 -13.67 -3.56 19.07
N ALA A 5 -12.71 -3.93 19.92
CA ALA A 5 -11.48 -3.16 20.12
C ALA A 5 -10.63 -3.08 18.84
N ALA A 6 -10.57 -4.15 18.04
CA ALA A 6 -9.85 -4.19 16.76
C ALA A 6 -10.44 -3.26 15.68
N LEU A 7 -11.68 -2.78 15.88
CA LEU A 7 -12.34 -1.79 15.03
C LEU A 7 -12.32 -0.39 15.67
N ASN A 8 -11.42 -0.15 16.64
CA ASN A 8 -11.36 1.07 17.44
C ASN A 8 -12.68 1.41 18.16
N GLY A 9 -13.49 0.41 18.48
CA GLY A 9 -14.71 0.55 19.26
C GLY A 9 -14.53 0.26 20.75
N SER A 10 -15.54 0.58 21.56
CA SER A 10 -15.57 0.33 23.01
C SER A 10 -16.75 -0.56 23.41
N VAL A 11 -16.58 -1.30 24.52
CA VAL A 11 -17.62 -2.15 25.12
C VAL A 11 -17.75 -1.80 26.59
N GLU A 12 -18.91 -1.28 26.98
CA GLU A 12 -19.29 -1.03 28.37
C GLU A 12 -20.27 -2.12 28.82
N ILE A 13 -20.07 -2.65 30.03
CA ILE A 13 -20.95 -3.65 30.65
C ILE A 13 -21.48 -3.04 31.94
N ASP A 14 -22.80 -3.02 32.06
CA ASP A 14 -23.50 -2.58 33.26
C ASP A 14 -24.33 -3.75 33.78
N SER A 15 -24.04 -4.21 34.99
CA SER A 15 -24.71 -5.36 35.58
C SER A 15 -24.70 -5.28 37.11
N ALA A 16 -25.84 -5.62 37.70
CA ALA A 16 -26.00 -5.77 39.13
C ALA A 16 -26.87 -7.01 39.42
N GLU A 17 -26.55 -7.72 40.51
CA GLU A 17 -27.23 -8.96 40.88
C GLU A 17 -28.73 -8.72 41.11
N GLY A 18 -29.57 -9.53 40.46
CA GLY A 18 -31.03 -9.36 40.49
C GLY A 18 -31.61 -8.29 39.53
N TYR A 19 -30.77 -7.50 38.86
CA TYR A 19 -31.19 -6.42 37.94
C TYR A 19 -30.90 -6.70 36.46
N GLY A 20 -30.30 -7.85 36.15
CA GLY A 20 -29.93 -8.24 34.79
C GLY A 20 -28.60 -7.61 34.33
N MET A 21 -28.38 -7.61 33.02
CA MET A 21 -27.13 -7.16 32.40
C MET A 21 -27.41 -6.40 31.11
N LYS A 22 -26.75 -5.24 30.94
CA LYS A 22 -26.73 -4.44 29.73
C LYS A 22 -25.31 -4.38 29.17
N VAL A 23 -25.18 -4.65 27.87
CA VAL A 23 -23.93 -4.48 27.13
C VAL A 23 -24.11 -3.38 26.11
N SER A 24 -23.31 -2.32 26.22
CA SER A 24 -23.29 -1.20 25.27
C SER A 24 -22.04 -1.29 24.40
N VAL A 25 -22.22 -1.30 23.08
CA VAL A 25 -21.14 -1.33 22.10
C VAL A 25 -21.13 -0.02 21.34
N ARG A 26 -19.99 0.70 21.34
CA ARG A 26 -19.79 1.89 20.49
C ARG A 26 -18.74 1.56 19.44
N LEU A 27 -19.10 1.73 18.17
CA LEU A 27 -18.18 1.61 17.03
C LEU A 27 -18.02 2.99 16.40
N PRO A 28 -16.80 3.38 15.96
CA PRO A 28 -16.63 4.56 15.13
C PRO A 28 -17.49 4.45 13.87
N LEU A 29 -18.23 5.51 13.53
CA LEU A 29 -19.08 5.53 12.34
C LEU A 29 -18.28 5.47 11.03
N THR A 30 -17.00 5.86 11.07
CA THR A 30 -16.12 5.95 9.91
C THR A 30 -14.92 5.03 10.08
N LEU A 31 -14.97 3.84 9.45
CA LEU A 31 -13.75 3.16 9.03
C LEU A 31 -13.15 4.00 7.88
N ALA A 32 -11.84 4.28 7.91
CA ALA A 32 -11.18 5.07 6.87
C ALA A 32 -11.11 4.22 5.60
N ILE A 33 -12.09 4.38 4.72
CA ILE A 33 -12.15 3.67 3.45
C ILE A 33 -11.42 4.49 2.40
N MET A 34 -10.60 3.82 1.58
CA MET A 34 -9.84 4.41 0.50
C MET A 34 -9.90 3.52 -0.74
N ASP A 35 -9.99 4.12 -1.92
CA ASP A 35 -9.81 3.41 -3.18
C ASP A 35 -8.32 3.20 -3.43
N GLY A 36 -7.93 1.94 -3.63
CA GLY A 36 -6.54 1.54 -3.80
C GLY A 36 -6.32 0.71 -5.05
N MET A 37 -5.17 0.90 -5.70
CA MET A 37 -4.63 -0.02 -6.69
C MET A 37 -3.80 -1.09 -5.97
N SER A 38 -4.19 -2.36 -6.09
CA SER A 38 -3.42 -3.49 -5.61
C SER A 38 -2.33 -3.86 -6.62
N VAL A 39 -1.10 -3.91 -6.15
CA VAL A 39 0.07 -4.25 -6.96
C VAL A 39 0.82 -5.41 -6.31
N GLY A 40 1.28 -6.34 -7.13
CA GLY A 40 2.08 -7.50 -6.69
C GLY A 40 3.57 -7.23 -6.84
N VAL A 41 4.34 -7.65 -5.83
CA VAL A 41 5.81 -7.65 -5.85
C VAL A 41 6.28 -8.96 -5.21
N SER A 42 6.83 -9.88 -6.01
CA SER A 42 7.11 -11.25 -5.59
C SER A 42 5.85 -11.92 -5.03
N ASP A 43 5.88 -12.43 -3.81
CA ASP A 43 4.73 -13.03 -3.10
C ASP A 43 3.98 -12.02 -2.20
N GLU A 44 4.35 -10.74 -2.25
CA GLU A 44 3.78 -9.67 -1.43
C GLU A 44 2.79 -8.80 -2.23
N VAL A 45 1.77 -8.30 -1.54
CA VAL A 45 0.75 -7.40 -2.12
C VAL A 45 0.78 -6.06 -1.42
N TYR A 46 0.88 -5.00 -2.20
CA TYR A 46 0.85 -3.61 -1.74
C TYR A 46 -0.36 -2.86 -2.28
N ILE A 47 -0.81 -1.87 -1.52
CA ILE A 47 -1.87 -0.94 -1.94
C ILE A 47 -1.27 0.43 -2.19
N LEU A 48 -1.47 0.95 -3.41
CA LEU A 48 -1.21 2.34 -3.76
C LEU A 48 -2.53 3.12 -3.72
N PRO A 49 -2.61 4.31 -3.09
CA PRO A 49 -3.80 5.14 -3.16
C PRO A 49 -4.12 5.48 -4.61
N LEU A 50 -5.34 5.16 -5.06
CA LEU A 50 -5.71 5.34 -6.47
C LEU A 50 -5.63 6.81 -6.89
N SER A 51 -5.88 7.74 -5.96
CA SER A 51 -5.74 9.19 -6.16
C SER A 51 -4.31 9.64 -6.47
N SER A 52 -3.30 8.84 -6.13
CA SER A 52 -1.89 9.12 -6.43
C SER A 52 -1.42 8.50 -7.73
N VAL A 53 -2.16 7.54 -8.28
CA VAL A 53 -1.77 6.79 -9.48
C VAL A 53 -2.15 7.59 -10.72
N VAL A 54 -1.16 7.96 -11.52
CA VAL A 54 -1.35 8.73 -12.76
C VAL A 54 -1.63 7.80 -13.92
N GLU A 55 -0.72 6.86 -14.17
CA GLU A 55 -0.86 5.85 -15.22
C GLU A 55 0.02 4.63 -14.91
N SER A 56 -0.24 3.54 -15.64
CA SER A 56 0.60 2.34 -15.59
C SER A 56 0.91 1.86 -17.00
N PHE A 57 2.12 1.37 -17.22
CA PHE A 57 2.55 0.85 -18.52
C PHE A 57 3.58 -0.26 -18.34
N GLN A 58 3.71 -1.07 -19.39
CA GLN A 58 4.82 -2.03 -19.47
C GLN A 58 6.03 -1.34 -20.09
N VAL A 59 7.20 -1.62 -19.54
CA VAL A 59 8.49 -1.17 -20.08
C VAL A 59 9.28 -2.34 -20.61
N ASN A 60 10.00 -2.10 -21.69
CA ASN A 60 11.08 -2.98 -22.10
C ASN A 60 12.36 -2.59 -21.35
N ALA A 61 13.30 -3.52 -21.23
CA ALA A 61 14.58 -3.25 -20.57
C ALA A 61 15.35 -2.08 -21.23
N ASP A 62 15.12 -1.85 -22.53
CA ASP A 62 15.76 -0.79 -23.32
C ASP A 62 15.21 0.61 -23.00
N ASP A 63 14.03 0.72 -22.39
CA ASP A 63 13.38 2.00 -22.04
C ASP A 63 13.93 2.59 -20.73
N VAL A 64 14.72 1.82 -19.97
CA VAL A 64 15.28 2.21 -18.68
C VAL A 64 16.72 2.65 -18.85
N SER A 65 16.98 3.94 -18.63
CA SER A 65 18.31 4.53 -18.67
C SER A 65 18.94 4.54 -17.28
N THR A 66 20.17 4.04 -17.15
CA THR A 66 20.92 4.12 -15.90
C THR A 66 21.85 5.35 -15.93
N VAL A 67 21.71 6.23 -14.95
CA VAL A 67 22.54 7.44 -14.81
C VAL A 67 23.73 7.17 -13.89
N ALA A 68 24.76 8.01 -13.96
CA ALA A 68 25.87 8.00 -13.01
C ALA A 68 25.36 7.96 -11.56
N GLN A 69 26.00 7.14 -10.72
CA GLN A 69 25.60 6.79 -9.33
C GLN A 69 24.54 5.69 -9.17
N GLY A 70 24.09 5.05 -10.26
CA GLY A 70 23.25 3.84 -10.18
C GLY A 70 21.75 4.09 -10.06
N SER A 71 21.32 5.35 -10.16
CA SER A 71 19.90 5.71 -10.26
C SER A 71 19.37 5.34 -11.64
N GLN A 72 18.20 4.69 -11.66
CA GLN A 72 17.49 4.35 -12.89
C GLN A 72 16.46 5.44 -13.20
N LEU A 73 16.41 5.87 -14.46
CA LEU A 73 15.41 6.78 -14.99
C LEU A 73 14.63 6.09 -16.10
N VAL A 74 13.35 6.39 -16.19
CA VAL A 74 12.50 6.00 -17.32
C VAL A 74 12.05 7.26 -18.04
N LYS A 75 12.07 7.22 -19.37
CA LYS A 75 11.49 8.28 -20.19
C LYS A 75 10.05 7.90 -20.52
N VAL A 76 9.10 8.66 -20.00
CA VAL A 76 7.68 8.50 -20.34
C VAL A 76 7.26 9.72 -21.13
N ARG A 77 6.95 9.51 -22.41
CA ARG A 77 6.70 10.59 -23.37
C ARG A 77 7.93 11.52 -23.44
N ASP A 78 7.83 12.75 -22.93
CA ASP A 78 8.91 13.74 -22.93
C ASP A 78 9.44 14.08 -21.52
N GLU A 79 9.05 13.32 -20.51
CA GLU A 79 9.45 13.53 -19.12
C GLU A 79 10.32 12.36 -18.62
N TYR A 80 11.44 12.68 -17.96
CA TYR A 80 12.27 11.69 -17.27
C TYR A 80 11.84 11.59 -15.82
N MET A 81 11.54 10.37 -15.38
CA MET A 81 11.12 10.10 -14.01
C MET A 81 12.09 9.12 -13.34
N PRO A 82 12.39 9.31 -12.04
CA PRO A 82 13.15 8.34 -11.28
C PRO A 82 12.36 7.04 -11.13
N VAL A 83 13.07 5.94 -11.32
CA VAL A 83 12.53 4.58 -11.15
C VAL A 83 12.86 4.11 -9.74
N ILE A 84 11.82 3.67 -9.05
CA ILE A 84 11.90 3.13 -7.71
C ILE A 84 11.38 1.69 -7.74
N ALA A 85 12.25 0.73 -7.46
CA ALA A 85 11.83 -0.66 -7.35
C ALA A 85 11.29 -0.93 -5.94
N LEU A 86 10.01 -1.29 -5.84
CA LEU A 86 9.36 -1.57 -4.55
C LEU A 86 10.06 -2.72 -3.80
N GLU A 87 10.51 -3.73 -4.54
CA GLU A 87 11.32 -4.82 -4.01
C GLU A 87 12.56 -4.35 -3.23
N LYS A 88 13.27 -3.31 -3.72
CA LYS A 88 14.48 -2.79 -3.10
C LYS A 88 14.16 -1.95 -1.87
N ILE A 89 13.08 -1.18 -1.93
CA ILE A 89 12.62 -0.37 -0.78
C ILE A 89 12.22 -1.27 0.38
N PHE A 90 11.37 -2.26 0.11
CA PHE A 90 10.80 -3.13 1.14
C PHE A 90 11.64 -4.40 1.39
N GLN A 91 12.77 -4.55 0.68
CA GLN A 91 13.68 -5.70 0.78
C GLN A 91 12.92 -7.03 0.60
N VAL A 92 12.03 -7.07 -0.40
CA VAL A 92 11.18 -8.22 -0.67
C VAL A 92 12.04 -9.37 -1.21
N PRO A 93 12.00 -10.57 -0.60
CA PRO A 93 12.73 -11.73 -1.11
C PRO A 93 12.24 -12.13 -2.51
N ARG A 94 13.18 -12.33 -3.44
CA ARG A 94 12.92 -13.04 -4.71
C ARG A 94 13.58 -14.40 -4.69
N PHE A 95 12.78 -15.43 -4.91
CA PHE A 95 13.27 -16.80 -5.10
C PHE A 95 13.70 -17.06 -6.55
N ASP A 96 13.14 -16.32 -7.52
CA ASP A 96 13.53 -16.39 -8.93
C ASP A 96 14.06 -15.03 -9.41
N PRO A 97 15.39 -14.88 -9.57
CA PRO A 97 15.99 -13.65 -10.07
C PRO A 97 15.72 -13.39 -11.56
N ASN A 98 15.19 -14.37 -12.31
CA ASN A 98 14.82 -14.19 -13.71
C ASN A 98 13.38 -13.71 -13.90
N LYS A 99 12.57 -13.68 -12.83
CA LYS A 99 11.21 -13.11 -12.89
C LYS A 99 11.33 -11.59 -12.98
N SER A 100 11.26 -11.10 -14.22
CA SER A 100 11.45 -9.68 -14.53
C SER A 100 10.22 -8.85 -14.15
N SER A 101 10.44 -7.79 -13.37
CA SER A 101 9.45 -6.74 -13.17
C SER A 101 9.43 -5.83 -14.38
N ASN A 102 8.32 -5.81 -15.11
CA ASN A 102 8.21 -5.02 -16.34
C ASN A 102 7.08 -4.00 -16.28
N ILE A 103 6.36 -3.91 -15.16
CA ILE A 103 5.26 -2.96 -15.00
C ILE A 103 5.74 -1.76 -14.20
N MET A 104 5.52 -0.58 -14.75
CA MET A 104 5.70 0.68 -14.04
C MET A 104 4.37 1.31 -13.70
N VAL A 105 4.25 1.79 -12.47
CA VAL A 105 3.13 2.59 -11.98
C VAL A 105 3.64 3.98 -11.66
N VAL A 106 3.21 4.98 -12.41
CA VAL A 106 3.57 6.37 -12.13
C VAL A 106 2.67 6.87 -11.01
N VAL A 107 3.31 7.33 -9.94
CA VAL A 107 2.63 7.96 -8.81
C VAL A 107 3.07 9.41 -8.67
N GLU A 108 2.14 10.28 -8.30
CA GLU A 108 2.37 11.69 -8.04
C GLU A 108 2.02 12.03 -6.58
N ALA A 109 2.95 12.70 -5.90
CA ALA A 109 2.75 13.25 -4.57
C ALA A 109 3.46 14.59 -4.47
N ASP A 110 2.78 15.61 -3.94
CA ASP A 110 3.32 16.97 -3.74
C ASP A 110 4.01 17.55 -4.99
N GLY A 111 3.42 17.31 -6.17
CA GLY A 111 3.93 17.76 -7.47
C GLY A 111 5.19 17.05 -7.96
N SER A 112 5.64 15.99 -7.26
CA SER A 112 6.74 15.14 -7.67
C SER A 112 6.23 13.81 -8.21
N ARG A 113 6.77 13.37 -9.35
CA ARG A 113 6.40 12.11 -10.01
C ARG A 113 7.53 11.09 -9.91
N VAL A 114 7.15 9.85 -9.62
CA VAL A 114 8.08 8.71 -9.60
C VAL A 114 7.44 7.51 -10.28
N ALA A 115 8.26 6.69 -10.92
CA ALA A 115 7.82 5.43 -11.52
C ALA A 115 8.14 4.27 -10.57
N LEU A 116 7.11 3.63 -10.02
CA LEU A 116 7.24 2.43 -9.18
C LEU A 116 7.33 1.18 -10.06
N LEU A 117 8.41 0.42 -9.94
CA LEU A 117 8.57 -0.86 -10.62
C LEU A 117 7.92 -1.97 -9.79
N VAL A 118 6.97 -2.68 -10.40
CA VAL A 118 6.16 -3.76 -9.80
C VAL A 118 6.10 -4.98 -10.73
N ASP A 119 5.68 -6.12 -10.20
CA ASP A 119 5.55 -7.34 -11.01
C ASP A 119 4.20 -7.40 -11.74
N GLU A 120 3.11 -7.04 -11.04
CA GLU A 120 1.76 -7.13 -11.58
C GLU A 120 0.79 -6.10 -11.00
N LEU A 121 -0.28 -5.81 -11.75
CA LEU A 121 -1.44 -5.06 -11.28
C LEU A 121 -2.55 -6.05 -10.98
N LEU A 122 -2.91 -6.19 -9.71
CA LEU A 122 -3.94 -7.13 -9.26
C LEU A 122 -5.36 -6.57 -9.42
N GLY A 123 -5.49 -5.23 -9.43
CA GLY A 123 -6.74 -4.55 -9.69
C GLY A 123 -7.04 -3.42 -8.71
N GLN A 124 -8.19 -2.78 -8.90
CA GLN A 124 -8.68 -1.70 -8.05
C GLN A 124 -9.63 -2.25 -7.00
N HIS A 125 -9.39 -1.89 -5.74
CA HIS A 125 -10.20 -2.34 -4.61
C HIS A 125 -10.45 -1.20 -3.64
N GLN A 126 -11.65 -1.18 -3.09
CA GLN A 126 -11.98 -0.33 -1.96
C GLN A 126 -11.47 -1.02 -0.68
N VAL A 127 -10.51 -0.40 0.00
CA VAL A 127 -9.85 -0.98 1.18
C VAL A 127 -10.16 -0.19 2.44
N VAL A 128 -10.19 -0.87 3.57
CA VAL A 128 -10.31 -0.25 4.89
C VAL A 128 -8.92 -0.09 5.48
N VAL A 129 -8.48 1.15 5.66
CA VAL A 129 -7.19 1.47 6.28
C VAL A 129 -7.30 1.24 7.79
N LYS A 130 -6.38 0.43 8.32
CA LYS A 130 -6.24 0.14 9.75
C LYS A 130 -4.86 0.53 10.20
N ASN A 131 -4.76 1.36 11.23
CA ASN A 131 -3.48 1.74 11.79
C ASN A 131 -2.77 0.51 12.38
N LEU A 132 -1.52 0.28 11.95
CA LEU A 132 -0.66 -0.81 12.41
C LEU A 132 -0.16 -0.67 13.86
N GLU A 133 -0.18 0.54 14.43
CA GLU A 133 0.39 0.89 15.75
C GLU A 133 -0.27 0.17 16.92
N SER A 134 -1.48 -0.38 16.75
CA SER A 134 -2.17 -1.08 17.83
C SER A 134 -1.52 -2.42 18.19
N ASN A 135 -0.73 -3.03 17.29
CA ASN A 135 -0.12 -4.35 17.51
C ASN A 135 1.28 -4.52 16.90
N TYR A 136 1.76 -3.58 16.06
CA TYR A 136 3.00 -3.72 15.31
C TYR A 136 3.89 -2.48 15.42
N ARG A 137 5.19 -2.66 15.19
CA ARG A 137 6.14 -1.56 15.08
C ARG A 137 5.88 -0.79 13.78
N LYS A 138 6.11 0.52 13.82
CA LYS A 138 6.05 1.38 12.64
C LYS A 138 7.03 0.87 11.57
N VAL A 139 6.52 0.66 10.36
CA VAL A 139 7.33 0.31 9.18
C VAL A 139 7.48 1.57 8.34
N PRO A 140 8.72 2.03 8.05
CA PRO A 140 8.93 3.14 7.15
C PRO A 140 8.20 2.90 5.81
N ASN A 141 7.55 3.94 5.29
CA ASN A 141 6.79 3.91 4.03
C ASN A 141 5.52 3.04 4.03
N VAL A 142 5.02 2.61 5.20
CA VAL A 142 3.73 1.92 5.36
C VAL A 142 2.91 2.63 6.45
N SER A 143 1.61 2.78 6.22
CA SER A 143 0.66 3.42 7.16
C SER A 143 -0.33 2.41 7.73
#